data_AF-A0A0W0ZVX1-F1
#
_entry.id   AF-A0A0W0ZVX1-F1
#
_cell.length_a   1.000
_cell.length_b   1.000
_cell.length_c   1.000
_cell.angle_alpha   90.00
_cell.angle_beta   90.00
_cell.angle_gamma   90.00
#
_symmetry.space_group_name_H-M   'P 1'
#
loop_
_entity.id
_entity.type
_entity.pdbx_description
1 polymer ?
#
loop_
_entity_poly.entity_id
_entity_poly.type
_entity_poly.pdbx_seq_one_letter_code
_entity_poly.pdbx_strand_id
1 'polypeptide(L)'
;MKQCRSIIKQMTALSEHIIPICDPLNTLGIHTFTALINYNDGNQVNLSNRPSWIDDYYALELYNSSSYDNAPDLFHSGYNLWSANSTLPVFQYGLQRYDSGQGLTIIHRQPDNTSFYFFSGSGQNTQLYNFIINNLVFFERFIQYFLKQEENILKKAYSLNLKRQINKKKLIDIKTVKHSLDEYQKLCHIKHNIENKFDFISRTDLSPEISLSPRQKQVMYWSIHGKSAKETAKILGISHRTVERHFEILRKKTGTSNKQELTFKTAVETTEEDWYI
;
A
#
# COMPACT_ATOMS: atom_id res chain seq x y z
N MET A 1 -18.53 25.94 -9.12
CA MET A 1 -17.71 26.43 -7.99
C MET A 1 -18.36 26.23 -6.61
N LYS A 2 -19.60 26.70 -6.34
CA LYS A 2 -20.24 26.55 -5.01
C LYS A 2 -20.47 25.09 -4.55
N GLN A 3 -20.91 24.21 -5.45
CA GLN A 3 -21.16 22.78 -5.13
C GLN A 3 -19.87 22.03 -4.77
N CYS A 4 -18.77 22.27 -5.50
CA CYS A 4 -17.46 21.70 -5.20
C CYS A 4 -16.96 22.13 -3.81
N ARG A 5 -17.11 23.41 -3.45
CA ARG A 5 -16.73 23.93 -2.13
C ARG A 5 -17.52 23.30 -0.98
N SER A 6 -18.80 22.99 -1.18
CA SER A 6 -19.63 22.30 -0.18
C SER A 6 -19.24 20.83 -0.01
N ILE A 7 -18.82 20.17 -1.09
CA ILE A 7 -18.32 18.78 -1.04
C ILE A 7 -16.96 18.74 -0.34
N ILE A 8 -16.05 19.67 -0.67
CA ILE A 8 -14.73 19.77 -0.04
C ILE A 8 -14.88 19.94 1.48
N LYS A 9 -15.75 20.85 1.95
CA LYS A 9 -16.03 21.00 3.40
C LYS A 9 -16.52 19.71 4.07
N GLN A 10 -17.37 18.94 3.39
CA GLN A 10 -17.82 17.65 3.92
C GLN A 10 -16.70 16.62 3.94
N MET A 11 -15.83 16.61 2.92
CA MET A 11 -14.64 15.75 2.89
C MET A 11 -13.64 16.11 4.00
N THR A 12 -13.46 17.40 4.27
CA THR A 12 -12.67 17.92 5.39
C THR A 12 -13.27 17.47 6.73
N ALA A 13 -14.60 17.56 6.91
CA ALA A 13 -15.25 17.07 8.12
C ALA A 13 -15.12 15.54 8.27
N LEU A 14 -15.21 14.77 7.18
CA LEU A 14 -14.96 13.32 7.21
C LEU A 14 -13.51 12.99 7.58
N SER A 15 -12.57 13.85 7.21
CA SER A 15 -11.15 13.69 7.53
C SER A 15 -10.86 13.84 9.03
N GLU A 16 -11.66 14.61 9.78
CA GLU A 16 -11.52 14.70 11.24
C GLU A 16 -11.74 13.34 11.93
N HIS A 17 -12.59 12.50 11.37
CA HIS A 17 -12.89 11.17 11.93
C HIS A 17 -11.72 10.19 11.83
N ILE A 18 -10.79 10.39 10.87
CA ILE A 18 -9.65 9.48 10.69
C ILE A 18 -8.41 9.89 11.49
N ILE A 19 -8.47 10.99 12.25
CA ILE A 19 -7.35 11.42 13.09
C ILE A 19 -6.98 10.35 14.14
N PRO A 20 -7.92 9.80 14.94
CA PRO A 20 -7.57 8.89 16.03
C PRO A 20 -6.89 7.61 15.57
N ILE A 21 -7.26 7.10 14.39
CA ILE A 21 -6.66 5.89 13.83
C ILE A 21 -5.23 6.14 13.32
N CYS A 22 -4.91 7.38 12.94
CA CYS A 22 -3.59 7.80 12.50
C CYS A 22 -2.69 8.28 13.65
N ASP A 23 -3.22 8.57 14.84
CA ASP A 23 -2.44 9.09 15.97
C ASP A 23 -1.19 8.26 16.32
N PRO A 24 -1.22 6.91 16.31
CA PRO A 24 -0.03 6.10 16.57
C PRO A 24 1.11 6.31 15.54
N LEU A 25 0.82 6.80 14.33
CA LEU A 25 1.84 7.10 13.34
C LEU A 25 2.73 8.27 13.75
N ASN A 26 2.19 9.23 14.53
CA ASN A 26 2.96 10.39 15.00
C ASN A 26 4.14 9.96 15.87
N THR A 27 4.02 8.89 16.66
CA THR A 27 5.13 8.39 17.51
C THR A 27 6.28 7.81 16.69
N LEU A 28 6.03 7.48 15.42
CA LEU A 28 7.04 7.01 14.47
C LEU A 28 7.64 8.16 13.63
N GLY A 29 7.24 9.41 13.92
CA GLY A 29 7.63 10.57 13.14
C GLY A 29 6.89 10.70 11.80
N ILE A 30 5.77 9.99 11.63
CA ILE A 30 4.86 10.14 10.47
C ILE A 30 3.75 11.09 10.88
N HIS A 31 3.84 12.33 10.39
CA HIS A 31 2.98 13.45 10.78
C HIS A 31 1.70 13.54 9.94
N THR A 32 1.75 13.02 8.72
CA THR A 32 0.64 13.12 7.75
C THR A 32 0.41 11.76 7.11
N PHE A 33 -0.86 11.36 7.11
CA PHE A 33 -1.42 10.26 6.36
C PHE A 33 -2.54 10.79 5.47
N THR A 34 -2.52 10.44 4.19
CA THR A 34 -3.59 10.78 3.24
C THR A 34 -3.96 9.56 2.40
N ALA A 35 -5.25 9.28 2.29
CA ALA A 35 -5.81 8.28 1.39
C ALA A 35 -6.52 8.98 0.23
N LEU A 36 -5.94 8.90 -0.97
CA LEU A 36 -6.50 9.42 -2.22
C LEU A 36 -6.93 8.24 -3.09
N ILE A 37 -8.23 8.10 -3.34
CA ILE A 37 -8.77 7.05 -4.20
C ILE A 37 -9.34 7.70 -5.45
N ASN A 38 -8.75 7.36 -6.59
CA ASN A 38 -9.16 7.86 -7.90
C ASN A 38 -9.88 6.75 -8.67
N TYR A 39 -11.18 6.90 -8.84
CA TYR A 39 -12.01 5.97 -9.59
C TYR A 39 -11.93 6.25 -11.10
N ASN A 40 -12.08 5.19 -11.90
CA ASN A 40 -12.04 5.29 -13.37
C ASN A 40 -13.22 6.11 -13.92
N ASP A 41 -14.34 6.17 -13.20
CA ASP A 41 -15.52 6.99 -13.52
C ASP A 41 -15.34 8.50 -13.22
N GLY A 42 -14.16 8.89 -12.72
CA GLY A 42 -13.83 10.27 -12.35
C GLY A 42 -14.27 10.69 -10.96
N ASN A 43 -14.89 9.82 -10.16
CA ASN A 43 -15.10 10.07 -8.74
C ASN A 43 -13.76 10.03 -7.97
N GLN A 44 -13.70 10.74 -6.85
CA GLN A 44 -12.49 10.86 -6.04
C GLN A 44 -12.86 10.85 -4.55
N VAL A 45 -12.09 10.11 -3.76
CA VAL A 45 -12.06 10.22 -2.29
C VAL A 45 -10.69 10.75 -1.90
N ASN A 46 -10.65 11.73 -1.00
CA ASN A 46 -9.40 12.28 -0.49
C ASN A 46 -9.57 12.59 0.99
N LEU A 47 -9.01 11.75 1.85
CA LEU A 47 -9.10 11.85 3.29
C LEU A 47 -7.71 12.00 3.89
N SER A 48 -7.54 12.85 4.90
CA SER A 48 -6.25 13.04 5.56
C SER A 48 -6.39 13.20 7.08
N ASN A 49 -5.43 12.70 7.85
CA ASN A 49 -5.36 13.02 9.28
C ASN A 49 -4.96 14.49 9.55
N ARG A 50 -4.72 15.27 8.49
CA ARG A 50 -4.63 16.73 8.51
C ARG A 50 -5.84 17.31 7.76
N PRO A 51 -7.01 17.52 8.39
CA PRO A 51 -8.21 17.99 7.66
C PRO A 51 -7.99 19.26 6.84
N SER A 52 -7.23 20.23 7.36
CA SER A 52 -6.93 21.47 6.62
C SER A 52 -6.12 21.24 5.34
N TRP A 53 -5.38 20.12 5.22
CA TRP A 53 -4.72 19.74 3.97
C TRP A 53 -5.73 19.56 2.85
N ILE A 54 -6.92 19.00 3.13
CA ILE A 54 -7.97 18.80 2.13
C ILE A 54 -8.45 20.16 1.60
N ASP A 55 -8.72 21.12 2.49
CA ASP A 55 -9.13 22.46 2.08
C ASP A 55 -8.05 23.16 1.24
N ASP A 56 -6.80 23.16 1.71
CA ASP A 56 -5.68 23.81 1.00
C ASP A 56 -5.42 23.16 -0.36
N TYR A 57 -5.47 21.82 -0.43
CA TYR A 57 -5.18 21.05 -1.63
C TYR A 57 -6.10 21.42 -2.79
N TYR A 58 -7.39 21.61 -2.52
CA TYR A 58 -8.34 22.04 -3.55
C TYR A 58 -8.39 23.56 -3.72
N ALA A 59 -8.26 24.36 -2.66
CA ALA A 59 -8.31 25.82 -2.74
C ALA A 59 -7.11 26.42 -3.49
N LEU A 60 -5.93 25.81 -3.35
CA LEU A 60 -4.70 26.22 -4.02
C LEU A 60 -4.44 25.43 -5.31
N GLU A 61 -5.40 24.58 -5.71
CA GLU A 61 -5.31 23.72 -6.89
C GLU A 61 -4.03 22.86 -6.95
N LEU A 62 -3.57 22.34 -5.80
CA LEU A 62 -2.33 21.57 -5.70
C LEU A 62 -2.35 20.28 -6.55
N TYR A 63 -3.54 19.75 -6.84
CA TYR A 63 -3.77 18.66 -7.80
C TYR A 63 -3.21 18.93 -9.21
N ASN A 64 -2.98 20.20 -9.58
CA ASN A 64 -2.36 20.54 -10.87
C ASN A 64 -0.87 20.15 -10.93
N SER A 65 -0.23 20.02 -9.77
CA SER A 65 1.18 19.64 -9.63
C SER A 65 1.38 18.20 -9.12
N SER A 66 0.30 17.49 -8.87
CA SER A 66 0.31 16.09 -8.45
C SER A 66 0.26 15.16 -9.66
N SER A 67 1.20 14.20 -9.71
CA SER A 67 1.17 13.13 -10.71
C SER A 67 0.00 12.19 -10.50
N TYR A 68 -0.45 12.00 -9.26
CA TYR A 68 -1.43 10.99 -8.83
C TYR A 68 -2.86 11.31 -9.24
N ASP A 69 -3.16 12.56 -9.60
CA ASP A 69 -4.47 13.03 -10.06
C ASP A 69 -4.67 12.87 -11.57
N ASN A 70 -3.73 12.21 -12.24
CA ASN A 70 -3.86 11.85 -13.64
C ASN A 70 -4.69 10.56 -13.79
N ALA A 71 -4.77 10.05 -15.02
CA ALA A 71 -5.57 8.88 -15.35
C ALA A 71 -5.18 7.68 -14.44
N PRO A 72 -6.06 7.23 -13.53
CA PRO A 72 -5.72 6.26 -12.49
C PRO A 72 -5.30 4.90 -13.07
N ASP A 73 -5.85 4.55 -14.22
CA ASP A 73 -5.59 3.32 -14.99
C ASP A 73 -4.17 3.20 -15.55
N LEU A 74 -3.38 4.28 -15.54
CA LEU A 74 -1.97 4.22 -15.92
C LEU A 74 -1.09 3.58 -14.84
N PHE A 75 -1.51 3.66 -13.57
CA PHE A 75 -0.69 3.26 -12.44
C PHE A 75 -0.76 1.76 -12.17
N HIS A 76 0.37 1.22 -11.68
CA HIS A 76 0.48 -0.15 -11.19
C HIS A 76 0.64 -0.12 -9.66
N SER A 77 0.30 -1.22 -9.00
CA SER A 77 0.56 -1.34 -7.56
C SER A 77 2.06 -1.28 -7.28
N GLY A 78 2.45 -0.60 -6.21
CA GLY A 78 3.87 -0.42 -5.87
C GLY A 78 4.14 0.70 -4.88
N TYR A 79 5.41 1.09 -4.79
CA TYR A 79 5.92 2.03 -3.79
C TYR A 79 6.68 3.15 -4.48
N ASN A 80 6.35 4.40 -4.14
CA ASN A 80 7.05 5.58 -4.61
C ASN A 80 7.63 6.34 -3.42
N LEU A 81 8.95 6.33 -3.29
CA LEU A 81 9.65 7.19 -2.35
C LEU A 81 9.66 8.63 -2.88
N TRP A 82 9.38 9.60 -2.02
CA TRP A 82 9.36 11.00 -2.43
C TRP A 82 10.78 11.52 -2.63
N SER A 83 10.96 12.42 -3.60
CA SER A 83 12.20 13.17 -3.73
C SER A 83 12.29 14.21 -2.62
N ALA A 84 13.38 14.15 -1.83
CA ALA A 84 13.66 15.13 -0.78
C ALA A 84 13.74 16.58 -1.30
N ASN A 85 14.02 16.77 -2.59
CA ASN A 85 14.21 18.07 -3.25
C ASN A 85 13.15 18.36 -4.32
N SER A 86 11.95 17.80 -4.19
CA SER A 86 10.87 18.06 -5.16
C SER A 86 10.50 19.53 -5.18
N THR A 87 10.53 20.16 -6.36
CA THR A 87 10.15 21.57 -6.54
C THR A 87 8.66 21.76 -6.86
N LEU A 88 7.88 20.67 -6.91
CA LEU A 88 6.47 20.74 -7.26
C LEU A 88 5.67 21.41 -6.13
N PRO A 89 4.72 22.31 -6.45
CA PRO A 89 3.93 23.03 -5.46
C PRO A 89 3.27 22.15 -4.39
N VAL A 90 2.70 20.98 -4.76
CA VAL A 90 2.07 20.06 -3.81
C VAL A 90 3.03 19.59 -2.71
N PHE A 91 4.29 19.30 -3.05
CA PHE A 91 5.29 18.84 -2.07
C PHE A 91 5.87 20.02 -1.28
N GLN A 92 6.14 21.15 -1.93
CA GLN A 92 6.66 22.35 -1.26
C GLN A 92 5.66 22.91 -0.23
N TYR A 93 4.38 22.96 -0.59
CA TYR A 93 3.33 23.41 0.32
C TYR A 93 3.15 22.43 1.50
N GLY A 94 3.13 21.11 1.21
CA GLY A 94 3.08 20.07 2.23
C GLY A 94 4.23 20.17 3.25
N LEU A 95 5.46 20.37 2.77
CA LEU A 95 6.62 20.59 3.64
C LEU A 95 6.47 21.87 4.49
N GLN A 96 6.21 23.02 3.87
CA GLN A 96 6.21 24.31 4.56
C GLN A 96 5.07 24.46 5.57
N ARG A 97 3.89 23.92 5.26
CA ARG A 97 2.68 24.12 6.07
C ARG A 97 2.40 22.98 7.06
N TYR A 98 2.79 21.76 6.71
CA TYR A 98 2.42 20.54 7.43
C TYR A 98 3.63 19.72 7.92
N ASP A 99 4.86 20.20 7.68
CA ASP A 99 6.09 19.45 7.98
C ASP A 99 6.07 18.05 7.36
N SER A 100 5.57 17.98 6.11
CA SER A 100 5.45 16.77 5.30
C SER A 100 6.50 16.81 4.18
N GLY A 101 7.76 16.53 4.53
CA GLY A 101 8.91 16.66 3.63
C GLY A 101 9.47 15.36 3.08
N GLN A 102 9.50 14.33 3.92
CA GLN A 102 9.99 13.00 3.55
C GLN A 102 8.83 12.01 3.63
N GLY A 103 8.66 11.19 2.59
CA GLY A 103 7.51 10.31 2.56
C GLY A 103 7.57 9.19 1.54
N LEU A 104 6.55 8.34 1.64
CA LEU A 104 6.27 7.20 0.78
C LEU A 104 4.82 7.32 0.30
N THR A 105 4.61 7.06 -0.98
CA THR A 105 3.29 6.76 -1.52
C THR A 105 3.21 5.26 -1.81
N ILE A 106 2.24 4.59 -1.20
CA ILE A 106 1.86 3.21 -1.53
C ILE A 106 0.69 3.26 -2.51
N ILE A 107 0.81 2.53 -3.62
CA ILE A 107 -0.16 2.51 -4.70
C ILE A 107 -0.81 1.13 -4.74
N HIS A 108 -2.14 1.09 -4.66
CA HIS A 108 -2.93 -0.12 -4.90
C HIS A 108 -3.80 0.10 -6.14
N ARG A 109 -3.50 -0.60 -7.22
CA ARG A 109 -4.35 -0.64 -8.42
C ARG A 109 -5.40 -1.73 -8.29
N GLN A 110 -6.66 -1.35 -8.52
CA GLN A 110 -7.83 -2.23 -8.62
C GLN A 110 -8.47 -2.09 -10.02
N PRO A 111 -9.39 -2.98 -10.43
CA PRO A 111 -10.01 -2.89 -11.76
C PRO A 111 -10.71 -1.55 -12.03
N ASP A 112 -11.37 -0.98 -11.02
CA ASP A 112 -12.23 0.20 -11.12
C ASP A 112 -11.61 1.48 -10.54
N ASN A 113 -10.49 1.38 -9.81
CA ASN A 113 -9.85 2.51 -9.16
C ASN A 113 -8.35 2.32 -8.94
N THR A 114 -7.66 3.42 -8.62
CA THR A 114 -6.32 3.38 -8.04
C THR A 114 -6.33 4.16 -6.74
N SER A 115 -5.88 3.52 -5.67
CA SER A 115 -5.72 4.11 -4.35
C SER A 115 -4.26 4.47 -4.09
N PHE A 116 -4.03 5.66 -3.55
CA PHE A 116 -2.73 6.20 -3.19
C PHE A 116 -2.74 6.55 -1.70
N TYR A 117 -1.84 5.93 -0.94
CA TYR A 117 -1.68 6.14 0.48
C TYR A 117 -0.36 6.85 0.74
N PHE A 118 -0.45 8.09 1.19
CA PHE A 118 0.69 8.96 1.44
C PHE A 118 1.03 8.88 2.93
N PHE A 119 2.26 8.51 3.24
CA PHE A 119 2.83 8.57 4.58
C PHE A 119 4.00 9.54 4.55
N SER A 120 3.97 10.57 5.40
CA SER A 120 5.07 11.52 5.46
C SER A 120 5.30 12.11 6.83
N GLY A 121 6.53 12.55 7.03
CA GLY A 121 7.01 13.18 8.24
C GLY A 121 7.98 14.32 7.95
N SER A 122 8.62 14.79 9.02
CA SER A 122 9.50 15.96 8.96
C SER A 122 10.65 15.78 7.99
N GLY A 123 10.96 16.86 7.26
CA GLY A 123 12.20 16.98 6.49
C GLY A 123 13.47 16.83 7.34
N GLN A 124 13.38 17.07 8.65
CA GLN A 124 14.52 17.04 9.57
C GLN A 124 14.82 15.64 10.14
N ASN A 125 13.91 14.67 9.96
CA ASN A 125 14.13 13.31 10.47
C ASN A 125 15.06 12.53 9.53
N THR A 126 16.34 12.44 9.88
CA THR A 126 17.37 11.80 9.05
C THR A 126 17.24 10.28 8.95
N GLN A 127 16.47 9.65 9.84
CA GLN A 127 16.26 8.19 9.85
C GLN A 127 14.95 7.76 9.22
N LEU A 128 14.08 8.70 8.83
CA LEU A 128 12.73 8.35 8.41
C LEU A 128 12.70 7.48 7.15
N TYR A 129 13.52 7.78 6.14
CA TYR A 129 13.62 6.93 4.94
C TYR A 129 14.12 5.51 5.26
N ASN A 130 15.12 5.38 6.11
CA ASN A 130 15.62 4.06 6.54
C ASN A 130 14.54 3.28 7.29
N PHE A 131 13.79 3.95 8.16
CA PHE A 131 12.66 3.33 8.86
C PHE A 131 11.60 2.88 7.86
N ILE A 132 11.21 3.73 6.91
CA ILE A 132 10.18 3.41 5.91
C ILE A 132 10.58 2.18 5.08
N ILE A 133 11.77 2.20 4.47
CA ILE A 133 12.23 1.15 3.54
C ILE A 133 12.33 -0.21 4.25
N ASN A 134 12.79 -0.22 5.51
CA ASN A 134 12.91 -1.46 6.28
C ASN A 134 11.58 -1.96 6.88
N ASN A 135 10.49 -1.20 6.76
CA ASN A 135 9.21 -1.52 7.39
C ASN A 135 8.01 -1.41 6.43
N LEU A 136 8.18 -1.62 5.13
CA LEU A 136 7.08 -1.50 4.14
C LEU A 136 5.85 -2.36 4.50
N VAL A 137 6.04 -3.56 5.04
CA VAL A 137 4.96 -4.46 5.48
C VAL A 137 4.13 -3.84 6.61
N PHE A 138 4.74 -3.02 7.49
CA PHE A 138 3.99 -2.31 8.53
C PHE A 138 2.99 -1.31 7.92
N PHE A 139 3.41 -0.55 6.91
CA PHE A 139 2.54 0.42 6.25
C PHE A 139 1.40 -0.26 5.48
N GLU A 140 1.66 -1.40 4.84
CA GLU A 140 0.61 -2.23 4.23
C GLU A 140 -0.40 -2.71 5.27
N ARG A 141 0.06 -3.22 6.42
CA ARG A 141 -0.82 -3.63 7.52
C ARG A 141 -1.62 -2.46 8.08
N PHE A 142 -1.03 -1.27 8.17
CA PHE A 142 -1.74 -0.07 8.56
C PHE A 142 -2.84 0.29 7.55
N ILE A 143 -2.57 0.23 6.25
CA ILE A 143 -3.58 0.46 5.21
C ILE A 143 -4.74 -0.52 5.36
N GLN A 144 -4.48 -1.81 5.53
CA GLN A 144 -5.53 -2.82 5.73
C GLN A 144 -6.36 -2.55 6.99
N TYR A 145 -5.70 -2.15 8.07
CA TYR A 145 -6.37 -1.74 9.30
C TYR A 145 -7.24 -0.50 9.08
N PHE A 146 -6.72 0.54 8.42
CA PHE A 146 -7.45 1.76 8.07
C PHE A 146 -8.68 1.46 7.22
N LEU A 147 -8.53 0.70 6.13
CA LEU A 147 -9.63 0.33 5.24
C LEU A 147 -10.75 -0.41 5.97
N LYS A 148 -10.39 -1.27 6.94
CA LYS A 148 -11.36 -2.04 7.72
C LYS A 148 -12.09 -1.18 8.76
N GLN A 149 -11.36 -0.34 9.51
CA GLN A 149 -11.97 0.47 10.57
C GLN A 149 -12.80 1.63 10.00
N GLU A 150 -12.32 2.23 8.91
CA GLU A 150 -12.92 3.43 8.30
C GLU A 150 -13.81 3.12 7.10
N GLU A 151 -14.25 1.86 6.93
CA GLU A 151 -15.09 1.42 5.80
C GLU A 151 -16.33 2.32 5.63
N ASN A 152 -16.98 2.68 6.74
CA ASN A 152 -18.16 3.56 6.73
C ASN A 152 -17.82 5.00 6.34
N ILE A 153 -16.67 5.52 6.77
CA ILE A 153 -16.20 6.86 6.41
C ILE A 153 -15.84 6.90 4.93
N LEU A 154 -15.16 5.87 4.41
CA LEU A 154 -14.83 5.73 2.99
C LEU A 154 -16.09 5.67 2.12
N LYS A 155 -17.11 4.89 2.52
CA LYS A 155 -18.41 4.85 1.82
C LYS A 155 -19.10 6.21 1.81
N LYS A 156 -19.12 6.92 2.93
CA LYS A 156 -19.66 8.30 3.02
C LYS A 156 -18.89 9.24 2.10
N ALA A 157 -17.56 9.20 2.14
CA ALA A 157 -16.70 10.03 1.30
C ALA A 157 -16.96 9.79 -0.19
N TYR A 158 -17.06 8.52 -0.60
CA TYR A 158 -17.41 8.16 -1.99
C TYR A 158 -18.78 8.70 -2.40
N SER A 159 -19.78 8.61 -1.51
CA SER A 159 -21.15 9.08 -1.76
C SER A 159 -21.26 10.61 -1.94
N LEU A 160 -20.26 11.38 -1.49
CA LEU A 160 -20.20 12.81 -1.76
C LEU A 160 -19.99 13.12 -3.25
N ASN A 161 -19.58 12.13 -4.05
CA ASN A 161 -19.44 12.20 -5.50
C ASN A 161 -18.52 13.36 -5.95
N LEU A 162 -17.41 13.55 -5.24
CA LEU A 162 -16.40 14.54 -5.57
C LEU A 162 -15.76 14.18 -6.92
N LYS A 163 -16.00 15.00 -7.94
CA LYS A 163 -15.35 14.79 -9.23
C LYS A 163 -13.89 15.21 -9.15
N ARG A 164 -13.00 14.31 -9.57
CA ARG A 164 -11.56 14.56 -9.74
C ARG A 164 -11.38 15.80 -10.62
N GLN A 165 -10.58 16.74 -10.14
CA GLN A 165 -10.32 17.98 -10.86
C GLN A 165 -9.32 17.72 -11.99
N ILE A 166 -9.71 18.03 -13.23
CA ILE A 166 -8.88 17.87 -14.42
C ILE A 166 -8.63 19.25 -15.01
N ASN A 167 -7.36 19.65 -15.10
CA ASN A 167 -6.96 20.90 -15.74
C ASN A 167 -6.13 20.60 -17.00
N LYS A 168 -6.44 21.28 -18.11
CA LYS A 168 -5.69 21.13 -19.38
C LYS A 168 -4.27 21.73 -19.30
N LYS A 169 -4.01 22.63 -18.34
CA LYS A 169 -2.69 23.24 -18.10
C LYS A 169 -2.06 22.68 -16.81
N LYS A 170 -2.13 21.36 -16.59
CA LYS A 170 -1.41 20.75 -15.46
C LYS A 170 0.09 21.01 -15.61
N LEU A 171 0.75 21.25 -14.48
CA LEU A 171 2.21 21.30 -14.40
C LEU A 171 2.82 19.93 -14.70
N ILE A 172 2.16 18.87 -14.22
CA ILE A 172 2.50 17.48 -14.55
C ILE A 172 1.40 16.91 -15.43
N ASP A 173 1.66 16.86 -16.74
CA ASP A 173 0.69 16.33 -17.70
C ASP A 173 0.70 14.79 -17.74
N ILE A 174 -0.31 14.23 -18.42
CA ILE A 174 -0.46 12.78 -18.56
C ILE A 174 0.68 12.13 -19.35
N LYS A 175 1.34 12.87 -20.27
CA LYS A 175 2.45 12.34 -21.07
C LYS A 175 3.69 12.17 -20.21
N THR A 176 3.99 13.14 -19.34
CA THR A 176 5.07 13.05 -18.36
C THR A 176 4.87 11.88 -17.42
N VAL A 177 3.64 11.68 -16.90
CA VAL A 177 3.33 10.53 -16.04
C VAL A 177 3.51 9.22 -16.81
N LYS A 178 2.94 9.12 -18.02
CA LYS A 178 3.06 7.92 -18.84
C LYS A 178 4.52 7.58 -19.14
N HIS A 179 5.33 8.58 -19.52
CA HIS A 179 6.76 8.39 -19.77
C HIS A 179 7.48 7.81 -18.56
N SER A 180 7.27 8.39 -17.38
CA SER A 180 7.91 7.91 -16.14
C SER A 180 7.49 6.47 -15.79
N LEU A 181 6.23 6.12 -16.00
CA LEU A 181 5.73 4.76 -15.77
C LEU A 181 6.28 3.76 -16.81
N ASP A 182 6.36 4.16 -18.08
CA ASP A 182 6.97 3.36 -19.15
C ASP A 182 8.46 3.12 -18.88
N GLU A 183 9.18 4.12 -18.35
CA GLU A 183 10.57 3.97 -17.90
C GLU A 183 10.70 2.97 -16.75
N TYR A 184 9.84 3.06 -15.75
CA TYR A 184 9.82 2.11 -14.64
C TYR A 184 9.56 0.67 -15.13
N GLN A 185 8.58 0.47 -16.01
CA GLN A 185 8.29 -0.84 -16.59
C GLN A 185 9.49 -1.41 -17.36
N LYS A 186 10.22 -0.57 -18.11
CA LYS A 186 11.46 -0.99 -18.79
C LYS A 186 12.51 -1.45 -17.77
N LEU A 187 12.68 -0.74 -16.65
CA LEU A 187 13.58 -1.16 -15.58
C LEU A 187 13.17 -2.49 -14.97
N CYS A 188 11.87 -2.72 -14.74
CA CYS A 188 11.36 -4.01 -14.27
C CYS A 188 11.67 -5.15 -15.24
N HIS A 189 11.51 -4.92 -16.55
CA HIS A 189 11.84 -5.91 -17.56
C HIS A 189 13.36 -6.22 -17.59
N ILE A 190 14.20 -5.19 -17.52
CA ILE A 190 15.66 -5.35 -17.43
C ILE A 190 16.04 -6.12 -16.17
N LYS A 191 15.46 -5.75 -15.02
CA LYS A 191 15.66 -6.44 -13.73
C LYS A 191 15.36 -7.93 -13.87
N HIS A 192 14.20 -8.30 -14.41
CA HIS A 192 13.81 -9.70 -14.60
C HIS A 192 14.81 -10.47 -15.47
N ASN A 193 15.26 -9.86 -16.58
CA ASN A 193 16.28 -10.46 -17.45
C ASN A 193 17.65 -10.63 -16.76
N ILE A 194 17.99 -9.74 -15.82
CA ILE A 194 19.21 -9.82 -15.02
C ILE A 194 19.07 -10.91 -13.95
N GLU A 195 17.94 -10.98 -13.25
CA GLU A 195 17.65 -12.02 -12.24
C GLU A 195 17.77 -13.43 -12.84
N ASN A 196 17.23 -13.63 -14.04
CA ASN A 196 17.32 -14.92 -14.75
C ASN A 196 18.78 -15.33 -15.08
N LYS A 197 19.76 -14.41 -15.02
CA LYS A 197 21.19 -14.72 -15.23
C LYS A 197 21.91 -15.13 -13.95
N PHE A 198 21.35 -14.82 -12.78
CA PHE A 198 21.90 -15.16 -11.46
C PHE A 198 21.21 -16.37 -10.82
N ASP A 199 20.44 -17.13 -11.60
CA ASP A 199 19.64 -18.30 -11.20
C ASP A 199 20.47 -19.48 -10.62
N PHE A 200 21.79 -19.31 -10.49
CA PHE A 200 22.69 -20.23 -9.82
C PHE A 200 22.87 -19.95 -8.31
N ILE A 201 22.51 -18.76 -7.83
CA ILE A 201 22.42 -18.46 -6.40
C ILE A 201 20.95 -18.68 -6.03
N SER A 202 20.65 -19.75 -5.27
CA SER A 202 19.28 -20.02 -4.89
C SER A 202 18.77 -18.86 -4.03
N ARG A 203 17.53 -18.39 -4.26
CA ARG A 203 16.89 -17.35 -3.43
C ARG A 203 16.96 -17.66 -1.91
N THR A 204 17.07 -18.94 -1.57
CA THR A 204 17.25 -19.46 -0.21
C THR A 204 18.58 -19.12 0.45
N ASP A 205 19.60 -18.68 -0.30
CA ASP A 205 20.94 -18.40 0.23
C ASP A 205 21.10 -16.94 0.69
N LEU A 206 20.28 -16.02 0.19
CA LEU A 206 20.40 -14.56 0.42
C LEU A 206 19.40 -14.01 1.43
N SER A 207 18.35 -14.76 1.73
CA SER A 207 17.46 -14.51 2.85
C SER A 207 17.22 -15.85 3.54
N PRO A 208 17.08 -15.92 4.86
CA PRO A 208 16.45 -17.08 5.49
C PRO A 208 14.94 -17.04 5.16
N GLU A 209 14.60 -17.03 3.87
CA GLU A 209 13.30 -17.45 3.39
C GLU A 209 13.08 -18.81 4.02
N ILE A 210 11.96 -18.92 4.73
CA ILE A 210 11.61 -20.13 5.45
C ILE A 210 11.34 -21.20 4.39
N SER A 211 12.40 -21.92 4.00
CA SER A 211 12.33 -22.93 2.94
C SER A 211 11.38 -24.03 3.40
N LEU A 212 10.20 -24.08 2.78
CA LEU A 212 9.18 -25.09 3.05
C LEU A 212 9.40 -26.27 2.12
N SER A 213 9.43 -27.48 2.67
CA SER A 213 9.39 -28.68 1.82
C SER A 213 8.08 -28.72 1.02
N PRO A 214 8.03 -29.40 -0.14
CA PRO A 214 6.78 -29.53 -0.92
C PRO A 214 5.59 -29.98 -0.07
N ARG A 215 5.84 -30.88 0.89
CA ARG A 215 4.80 -31.35 1.81
C ARG A 215 4.36 -30.30 2.83
N GLN A 216 5.30 -29.51 3.35
CA GLN A 216 4.98 -28.38 4.22
C GLN A 216 4.16 -27.32 3.48
N LYS A 217 4.47 -27.09 2.20
CA LYS A 217 3.69 -26.19 1.34
C LYS A 217 2.26 -26.69 1.18
N GLN A 218 2.07 -27.95 0.78
CA GLN A 218 0.74 -28.55 0.63
C GLN A 218 -0.09 -28.51 1.93
N VAL A 219 0.53 -28.79 3.08
CA VAL A 219 -0.15 -28.69 4.38
C VAL A 219 -0.55 -27.23 4.70
N MET A 220 0.32 -26.27 4.40
CA MET A 220 0.04 -24.85 4.60
C MET A 220 -1.07 -24.35 3.68
N TYR A 221 -1.04 -24.73 2.39
CA TYR A 221 -2.04 -24.38 1.40
C TYR A 221 -3.46 -24.71 1.90
N TRP A 222 -3.70 -25.96 2.29
CA TRP A 222 -5.02 -26.36 2.79
C TRP A 222 -5.39 -25.68 4.11
N SER A 223 -4.40 -25.34 4.93
CA SER A 223 -4.60 -24.56 6.15
C SER A 223 -5.08 -23.14 5.88
N ILE A 224 -4.46 -22.46 4.91
CA ILE A 224 -4.85 -21.12 4.45
C ILE A 224 -6.29 -21.16 3.93
N HIS A 225 -6.66 -22.25 3.24
CA HIS A 225 -8.01 -22.50 2.73
C HIS A 225 -8.99 -23.04 3.80
N GLY A 226 -8.67 -22.86 5.08
CA GLY A 226 -9.57 -23.14 6.20
C GLY A 226 -9.75 -24.63 6.55
N LYS A 227 -8.96 -25.55 5.98
CA LYS A 227 -9.05 -26.97 6.30
C LYS A 227 -8.43 -27.29 7.67
N SER A 228 -9.13 -28.11 8.43
CA SER A 228 -8.61 -28.71 9.66
C SER A 228 -7.50 -29.71 9.37
N ALA A 229 -6.69 -30.05 10.37
CA ALA A 229 -5.63 -31.04 10.20
C ALA A 229 -6.17 -32.42 9.76
N LYS A 230 -7.39 -32.80 10.18
CA LYS A 230 -8.06 -34.04 9.76
C LYS A 230 -8.49 -34.00 8.29
N GLU A 231 -9.01 -32.87 7.83
CA GLU A 231 -9.40 -32.68 6.44
C GLU A 231 -8.17 -32.62 5.54
N THR A 232 -7.14 -31.86 5.92
CA THR A 232 -5.86 -31.81 5.20
C THR A 232 -5.22 -33.21 5.10
N ALA A 233 -5.26 -33.99 6.18
CA ALA A 233 -4.77 -35.37 6.19
C ALA A 233 -5.52 -36.24 5.17
N LYS A 234 -6.85 -36.13 5.13
CA LYS A 234 -7.69 -36.84 4.15
C LYS A 234 -7.40 -36.41 2.71
N ILE A 235 -7.26 -35.11 2.46
CA ILE A 235 -6.97 -34.55 1.13
C ILE A 235 -5.59 -35.00 0.63
N LEU A 236 -4.58 -34.97 1.50
CA LEU A 236 -3.20 -35.29 1.14
C LEU A 236 -2.85 -36.78 1.22
N GLY A 237 -3.77 -37.64 1.68
CA GLY A 237 -3.53 -39.07 1.85
C GLY A 237 -2.45 -39.39 2.89
N ILE A 238 -2.34 -38.61 3.97
CA ILE A 238 -1.41 -38.86 5.09
C ILE A 238 -2.13 -38.92 6.42
N SER A 239 -1.44 -39.39 7.47
CA SER A 239 -2.01 -39.42 8.81
C SER A 239 -2.20 -38.01 9.38
N HIS A 240 -3.22 -37.85 10.23
CA HIS A 240 -3.43 -36.63 11.03
C HIS A 240 -2.16 -36.19 11.78
N ARG A 241 -1.47 -37.16 12.39
CA ARG A 241 -0.22 -36.94 13.14
C ARG A 241 0.91 -36.41 12.25
N THR A 242 0.97 -36.81 10.99
CA THR A 242 1.93 -36.30 10.00
C THR A 242 1.66 -34.83 9.70
N VAL A 243 0.39 -34.44 9.57
CA VAL A 243 0.00 -33.04 9.35
C VAL A 243 0.38 -32.17 10.56
N GLU A 244 0.10 -32.62 11.78
CA GLU A 244 0.49 -31.91 13.01
C GLU A 244 2.01 -31.72 13.11
N ARG A 245 2.79 -32.76 12.80
CA ARG A 245 4.25 -32.68 12.76
C ARG A 245 4.75 -31.65 11.75
N HIS A 246 4.12 -31.53 10.57
CA HIS A 246 4.47 -30.47 9.62
C HIS A 246 4.19 -29.08 10.18
N PHE A 247 3.06 -28.86 10.88
CA PHE A 247 2.77 -27.58 11.55
C PHE A 247 3.76 -27.24 12.67
N GLU A 248 4.21 -28.21 13.46
CA GLU A 248 5.23 -27.97 14.49
C GLU A 248 6.55 -27.50 13.87
N ILE A 249 6.99 -28.14 12.78
CA ILE A 249 8.21 -27.74 12.07
C ILE A 249 8.03 -26.34 11.47
N LEU A 250 6.86 -26.04 10.89
CA LEU A 250 6.53 -24.74 10.35
C LEU A 250 6.57 -23.63 11.40
N ARG A 251 5.99 -23.86 12.59
CA ARG A 251 6.07 -22.93 13.72
C ARG A 251 7.50 -22.66 14.16
N LYS A 252 8.32 -23.71 14.28
CA LYS A 252 9.75 -23.58 14.63
C LYS A 252 10.52 -22.77 13.61
N LYS A 253 10.28 -22.98 12.31
CA LYS A 253 10.95 -22.22 11.24
C LYS A 253 10.50 -20.76 11.19
N THR A 254 9.23 -20.48 11.51
CA THR A 254 8.62 -19.15 11.36
C THR A 254 8.66 -18.29 12.62
N GLY A 255 8.98 -18.87 13.78
CA GLY A 255 8.93 -18.22 15.09
C GLY A 255 7.51 -17.95 15.61
N THR A 256 6.49 -18.61 15.03
CA THR A 256 5.09 -18.32 15.35
C THR A 256 4.56 -19.18 16.49
N SER A 257 3.72 -18.56 17.33
CA SER A 257 3.19 -19.15 18.55
C SER A 257 1.90 -19.94 18.32
N ASN A 258 1.09 -19.51 17.34
CA ASN A 258 -0.19 -20.11 17.03
C ASN A 258 -0.41 -20.34 15.52
N LYS A 259 -1.46 -21.09 15.17
CA LYS A 259 -1.71 -21.51 13.78
C LYS A 259 -2.18 -20.33 12.91
N GLN A 260 -2.90 -19.37 13.48
CA GLN A 260 -3.40 -18.20 12.76
C GLN A 260 -2.27 -17.24 12.38
N GLU A 261 -1.35 -17.02 13.32
CA GLU A 261 -0.13 -16.21 13.11
C GLU A 261 0.74 -16.81 11.99
N LEU A 262 0.93 -18.13 12.02
CA LEU A 262 1.63 -18.89 10.98
C LEU A 262 1.00 -18.71 9.59
N THR A 263 -0.32 -18.86 9.51
CA THR A 263 -1.09 -18.70 8.27
C THR A 263 -1.03 -17.26 7.75
N PHE A 264 -1.12 -16.25 8.63
CA PHE A 264 -1.04 -14.84 8.24
C PHE A 264 0.34 -14.47 7.71
N LYS A 265 1.41 -14.89 8.41
CA LYS A 265 2.79 -14.58 8.01
C LYS A 265 3.14 -15.21 6.66
N THR A 266 2.75 -16.45 6.44
CA THR A 266 3.03 -17.14 5.17
C THR A 266 2.14 -16.68 4.02
N ALA A 267 0.86 -16.34 4.26
CA ALA A 267 -0.01 -15.82 3.20
C ALA A 267 0.43 -14.45 2.65
N VAL A 268 1.11 -13.64 3.48
CA VAL A 268 1.70 -12.35 3.04
C VAL A 268 2.98 -12.55 2.23
N GLU A 269 3.66 -13.69 2.42
CA GLU A 269 4.95 -14.01 1.77
C GLU A 269 4.79 -14.86 0.50
N THR A 270 3.60 -15.38 0.17
CA THR A 270 3.39 -16.27 -0.98
C THR A 270 2.34 -15.73 -1.96
N THR A 271 2.62 -15.82 -3.26
CA THR A 271 1.65 -15.60 -4.33
C THR A 271 0.87 -16.88 -4.66
N GLU A 272 -0.29 -16.79 -5.32
CA GLU A 272 -1.04 -17.99 -5.76
C GLU A 272 -0.20 -18.92 -6.66
N GLU A 273 0.76 -18.36 -7.39
CA GLU A 273 1.67 -19.08 -8.29
C GLU A 273 2.66 -19.99 -7.52
N ASP A 274 3.01 -19.66 -6.28
CA ASP A 274 3.97 -20.42 -5.45
C ASP A 274 3.43 -21.76 -4.93
N TRP A 275 2.13 -22.00 -5.10
CA TRP A 275 1.41 -23.18 -4.58
C TRP A 275 1.15 -24.27 -5.62
N TYR A 276 1.41 -24.00 -6.90
CA TYR A 276 1.34 -24.97 -7.97
C TYR A 276 2.69 -25.70 -8.13
N ILE A 277 2.98 -26.62 -7.20
CA ILE A 277 4.03 -27.65 -7.36
C ILE A 277 3.40 -29.03 -7.17
#